data_AF-A0A1V8TWS6-F1
#
_entry.id   AF-A0A1V8TWS6-F1
#
_cell.length_a   1.000
_cell.length_b   1.000
_cell.length_c   1.000
_cell.angle_alpha   90.00
_cell.angle_beta   90.00
_cell.angle_gamma   90.00
#
_symmetry.space_group_name_H-M   'P 1'
#
loop_
_entity.id
_entity.type
_entity.pdbx_description
1 polymer ?
#
loop_
_entity_poly.entity_id
_entity_poly.type
_entity_poly.pdbx_seq_one_letter_code
_entity_poly.pdbx_strand_id
1 'polypeptide(L)'
;MSAPPASEQSRSSPQNESALADLERLQDQVDSLRSLLPSLIAPLTRAQSSKVQTFAELKKAAVSATTDLQTLRQTWTSERTQEVFAKAKESESSNDDLSREAEVTQYGWIERTASNGSSASVTT
;
A
#
# COMPACT_ATOMS: atom_id res chain seq x y z
N MET A 1 -17.43 -25.38 -33.35
CA MET A 1 -17.52 -24.18 -32.50
C MET A 1 -18.03 -24.64 -31.15
N SER A 2 -17.14 -24.83 -30.17
CA SER A 2 -17.53 -25.18 -28.80
C SER A 2 -17.03 -24.07 -27.88
N ALA A 3 -17.98 -23.41 -27.20
CA ALA A 3 -17.72 -22.34 -26.26
C ALA A 3 -16.95 -22.88 -25.03
N PRO A 4 -15.90 -22.19 -24.56
CA PRO A 4 -15.20 -22.58 -23.35
C PRO A 4 -16.06 -22.32 -22.10
N PRO A 5 -15.95 -23.17 -21.06
CA PRO A 5 -16.79 -23.10 -19.86
C PRO A 5 -16.38 -21.94 -18.94
N ALA A 6 -17.37 -21.10 -18.61
CA ALA A 6 -17.66 -20.35 -17.37
C ALA A 6 -16.59 -20.09 -16.27
N SER A 7 -15.29 -20.01 -16.56
CA SER A 7 -14.24 -19.81 -15.54
C SER A 7 -13.97 -18.35 -15.13
N GLU A 8 -14.58 -17.34 -15.77
CA GLU A 8 -14.03 -15.97 -15.68
C GLU A 8 -15.08 -14.85 -15.45
N GLN A 9 -16.29 -15.21 -15.05
CA GLN A 9 -17.33 -14.21 -14.78
C GLN A 9 -17.25 -13.67 -13.35
N SER A 10 -16.82 -12.41 -13.26
CA SER A 10 -17.27 -11.41 -12.28
C SER A 10 -16.80 -11.58 -10.84
N ARG A 11 -15.54 -11.24 -10.60
CA ARG A 11 -15.23 -10.46 -9.40
C ARG A 11 -15.79 -9.06 -9.65
N SER A 12 -16.68 -8.58 -8.80
CA SER A 12 -17.18 -7.21 -8.91
C SER A 12 -15.97 -6.26 -8.89
N SER A 13 -15.76 -5.48 -9.96
CA SER A 13 -14.75 -4.39 -10.07
C SER A 13 -14.39 -3.73 -8.72
N PRO A 14 -15.37 -3.33 -7.87
CA PRO A 14 -15.08 -2.66 -6.60
C PRO A 14 -14.22 -3.46 -5.60
N GLN A 15 -14.31 -4.79 -5.54
CA GLN A 15 -13.51 -5.57 -4.59
C GLN A 15 -12.03 -5.64 -5.01
N ASN A 16 -11.77 -5.67 -6.32
CA ASN A 16 -10.41 -5.66 -6.85
C ASN A 16 -9.78 -4.27 -6.69
N GLU A 17 -10.52 -3.22 -7.01
CA GLU A 17 -10.09 -1.83 -6.79
C GLU A 17 -9.75 -1.58 -5.32
N SER A 18 -10.57 -2.11 -4.41
CA SER A 18 -10.33 -1.99 -2.97
C SER A 18 -9.08 -2.75 -2.51
N ALA A 19 -8.82 -3.95 -3.06
CA ALA A 19 -7.59 -4.69 -2.77
C ALA A 19 -6.34 -4.00 -3.34
N LEU A 20 -6.44 -3.40 -4.52
CA LEU A 20 -5.36 -2.62 -5.12
C LEU A 20 -5.05 -1.35 -4.31
N ALA A 21 -6.08 -0.69 -3.76
CA ALA A 21 -5.88 0.42 -2.83
C ALA A 21 -5.19 0.02 -1.52
N ASP A 22 -5.47 -1.19 -1.01
CA ASP A 22 -4.77 -1.72 0.17
C ASP A 22 -3.29 -2.00 -0.13
N LEU A 23 -2.98 -2.54 -1.32
CA LEU A 23 -1.60 -2.78 -1.78
C LEU A 23 -0.84 -1.46 -2.00
N GLU A 24 -1.47 -0.47 -2.61
CA GLU A 24 -0.90 0.87 -2.78
C GLU A 24 -0.55 1.50 -1.42
N ARG A 25 -1.46 1.41 -0.43
CA ARG A 25 -1.21 1.91 0.93
C ARG A 25 -0.02 1.21 1.60
N LEU A 26 0.12 -0.10 1.41
CA LEU A 26 1.27 -0.84 1.94
C LEU A 26 2.57 -0.40 1.27
N GLN A 27 2.52 -0.12 -0.04
CA GLN A 27 3.66 0.42 -0.77
C GLN A 27 4.08 1.79 -0.20
N ASP A 28 3.13 2.70 0.00
CA ASP A 28 3.40 4.03 0.60
C ASP A 28 4.05 3.93 1.99
N GLN A 29 3.59 2.97 2.82
CA GLN A 29 4.17 2.72 4.13
C GLN A 29 5.61 2.22 4.04
N VAL A 30 5.91 1.31 3.11
CA VAL A 30 7.28 0.82 2.88
C VAL A 30 8.19 1.93 2.34
N ASP A 31 7.70 2.75 1.42
CA ASP A 31 8.45 3.88 0.87
C ASP A 31 8.72 4.95 1.94
N SER A 32 7.75 5.19 2.83
CA SER A 32 7.94 6.03 4.01
C SER A 32 9.04 5.47 4.91
N LEU A 33 9.06 4.16 5.18
CA LEU A 33 10.11 3.55 5.99
C LEU A 33 11.51 3.68 5.36
N ARG A 34 11.63 3.58 4.03
CA ARG A 34 12.90 3.77 3.32
C ARG A 34 13.47 5.18 3.55
N SER A 35 12.62 6.19 3.71
CA SER A 35 13.03 7.57 3.98
C SER A 35 13.51 7.81 5.43
N LEU A 36 13.26 6.88 6.35
CA LEU A 36 13.61 7.03 7.76
C LEU A 36 15.11 6.95 8.02
N LEU A 37 15.82 6.02 7.35
CA LEU A 37 17.27 5.88 7.52
C LEU A 37 18.01 7.17 7.12
N PRO A 38 17.76 7.77 5.94
CA PRO A 38 18.26 9.11 5.64
C PRO A 38 17.88 10.16 6.69
N SER A 39 16.65 10.15 7.18
CA SER A 39 16.15 11.13 8.16
C SER A 39 16.80 11.01 9.54
N LEU A 40 17.17 9.80 9.97
CA LEU A 40 17.89 9.54 11.22
C LEU A 40 19.36 9.98 11.14
N ILE A 41 19.98 9.82 9.97
CA ILE A 41 21.40 10.08 9.76
C ILE A 41 21.66 11.55 9.39
N ALA A 42 20.69 12.24 8.76
CA ALA A 42 20.84 13.62 8.33
C ALA A 42 21.24 14.60 9.45
N PRO A 43 20.66 14.55 10.68
CA PRO A 43 21.07 15.43 11.77
C PRO A 43 22.51 15.20 12.25
N LEU A 44 23.03 13.98 12.08
CA LEU A 44 24.38 13.59 12.50
C LEU A 44 25.45 13.94 11.46
N THR A 45 25.06 14.07 10.20
CA THR A 45 25.97 14.33 9.07
C THR A 45 25.99 15.80 8.64
N ARG A 46 24.94 16.57 8.97
CA ARG A 46 24.89 18.01 8.71
C ARG A 46 25.75 18.77 9.73
N ALA A 47 26.53 19.74 9.26
CA ALA A 47 27.15 20.75 10.12
C ALA A 47 26.04 21.59 10.77
N GLN A 48 25.67 21.24 12.00
CA GLN A 48 24.62 21.91 12.77
C GLN A 48 25.25 22.93 13.73
N SER A 49 24.57 24.05 13.95
CA SER A 49 25.01 25.12 14.84
C SER A 49 24.87 24.77 16.33
N SER A 50 24.06 23.77 16.70
CA SER A 50 23.80 23.39 18.09
C SER A 50 23.52 21.90 18.28
N LYS A 51 24.16 21.32 19.31
CA LYS A 51 23.92 19.93 19.75
C LYS A 51 22.47 19.68 20.20
N VAL A 52 21.82 20.71 20.76
CA VAL A 52 20.42 20.62 21.22
C VAL A 52 19.48 20.44 20.03
N GLN A 53 19.75 21.14 18.93
CA GLN A 53 18.98 21.02 17.70
C GLN A 53 19.16 19.62 17.07
N THR A 54 20.41 19.13 16.98
CA THR A 54 20.70 17.77 16.50
C THR A 54 19.96 16.71 17.31
N PHE A 55 19.95 16.81 18.64
CA PHE A 55 19.23 15.86 19.49
C PHE A 55 17.72 15.92 19.28
N ALA A 56 17.14 17.12 19.16
CA ALA A 56 15.71 17.29 18.92
C ALA A 56 15.27 16.69 17.57
N GLU A 57 16.03 16.94 16.50
CA GLU A 57 15.78 16.38 15.17
C GLU A 57 15.91 14.85 15.16
N LEU A 58 16.97 14.32 15.79
CA LEU A 58 17.16 12.87 15.90
C LEU A 58 16.02 12.20 16.69
N LYS A 59 15.61 12.79 17.82
CA LYS A 59 14.49 12.29 18.62
C LYS A 59 13.20 12.27 17.80
N LYS A 60 12.92 13.34 17.06
CA LYS A 60 11.73 13.42 16.19
C LYS A 60 11.75 12.32 15.12
N ALA A 61 12.88 12.14 14.43
CA ALA A 61 13.03 11.11 13.42
C ALA A 61 12.86 9.69 14.00
N ALA A 62 13.42 9.42 15.19
CA ALA A 62 13.29 8.12 15.86
C ALA A 62 11.86 7.80 16.32
N VAL A 63 11.13 8.80 16.81
CA VAL A 63 9.71 8.63 17.16
C VAL A 63 8.89 8.33 15.91
N SER A 64 9.05 9.12 14.83
CA SER A 64 8.37 8.86 13.55
C SER A 64 8.65 7.44 13.06
N ALA A 65 9.92 7.04 13.07
CA ALA A 65 10.32 5.72 12.62
C ALA A 65 9.63 4.58 13.38
N THR A 66 9.50 4.74 14.70
CA THR A 66 8.84 3.75 15.54
C THR A 66 7.34 3.69 15.24
N THR A 67 6.70 4.85 15.07
CA THR A 67 5.28 4.94 14.72
C THR A 67 5.00 4.33 13.36
N ASP A 68 5.78 4.69 12.34
CA ASP A 68 5.59 4.22 10.97
C ASP A 68 5.78 2.69 10.88
N LEU A 69 6.75 2.14 11.63
CA LEU A 69 6.96 0.69 11.70
C LEU A 69 5.81 -0.05 12.41
N GLN A 70 5.24 0.54 13.46
CA GLN A 70 4.05 0.00 14.10
C GLN A 70 2.84 0.02 13.17
N THR A 71 2.62 1.12 12.45
CA THR A 71 1.55 1.26 11.47
C THR A 71 1.69 0.26 10.32
N LEU A 72 2.89 0.10 9.76
CA LEU A 72 3.14 -0.91 8.73
C LEU A 72 2.85 -2.31 9.29
N ARG A 73 3.38 -2.64 10.47
CA ARG A 73 3.18 -3.96 11.06
C ARG A 73 1.71 -4.27 11.24
N GLN A 74 0.93 -3.34 11.79
CA GLN A 74 -0.51 -3.50 11.97
C GLN A 74 -1.24 -3.71 10.64
N THR A 75 -0.91 -2.90 9.63
CA THR A 75 -1.52 -2.99 8.29
C THR A 75 -1.17 -4.32 7.63
N TRP A 76 0.10 -4.70 7.67
CA TRP A 76 0.64 -5.94 7.09
C TRP A 76 0.00 -7.19 7.71
N THR A 77 -0.13 -7.22 9.03
CA THR A 77 -0.70 -8.38 9.75
C THR A 77 -2.23 -8.36 9.82
N SER A 78 -2.90 -7.37 9.24
CA SER A 78 -4.36 -7.33 9.24
C SER A 78 -4.93 -8.49 8.43
N GLU A 79 -6.07 -9.05 8.87
CA GLU A 79 -6.75 -10.14 8.17
C GLU A 79 -7.01 -9.79 6.71
N ARG A 80 -7.48 -8.57 6.47
CA ARG A 80 -7.73 -8.03 5.13
C ARG A 80 -6.50 -8.08 4.22
N THR A 81 -5.34 -7.61 4.69
CA THR A 81 -4.09 -7.66 3.91
C THR A 81 -3.65 -9.10 3.64
N GLN A 82 -3.76 -9.98 4.64
CA GLN A 82 -3.41 -11.39 4.48
C GLN A 82 -4.33 -12.11 3.48
N GLU A 83 -5.63 -11.77 3.46
CA GLU A 83 -6.57 -12.27 2.45
C GLU A 83 -6.21 -11.80 1.04
N VAL A 84 -5.79 -10.54 0.87
CA VAL A 84 -5.34 -10.01 -0.42
C VAL A 84 -4.13 -10.81 -0.91
N PHE A 85 -3.13 -11.03 -0.06
CA PHE A 85 -1.95 -11.82 -0.42
C PHE A 85 -2.28 -13.29 -0.73
N ALA A 86 -3.15 -13.92 0.07
CA ALA A 86 -3.56 -15.30 -0.17
C ALA A 86 -4.25 -15.45 -1.54
N LYS A 87 -5.17 -14.54 -1.87
CA LYS A 87 -5.89 -14.54 -3.15
C LYS A 87 -4.98 -14.21 -4.33
N ALA A 88 -4.03 -13.29 -4.15
CA ALA A 88 -3.04 -12.98 -5.18
C ALA A 88 -2.20 -14.21 -5.53
N LYS A 89 -1.72 -14.93 -4.51
CA LYS A 89 -0.96 -16.18 -4.67
C LYS A 89 -1.79 -17.30 -5.31
N GLU A 90 -3.05 -17.45 -4.92
CA GLU A 90 -3.96 -18.40 -5.55
C GLU A 90 -4.18 -18.07 -7.02
N SER A 91 -4.35 -16.78 -7.34
CA SER A 91 -4.56 -16.31 -8.73
C SER A 91 -3.33 -16.56 -9.60
N GLU A 92 -2.13 -16.26 -9.08
CA GLU A 92 -0.85 -16.55 -9.75
C GLU A 92 -0.73 -18.05 -10.06
N SER A 93 -1.02 -18.92 -9.09
CA SER A 93 -0.92 -20.38 -9.28
C SER A 93 -1.96 -20.98 -10.24
N SER A 94 -3.06 -20.26 -10.48
CA SER A 94 -4.17 -20.71 -11.32
C SER A 94 -4.06 -20.17 -12.75
N ASN A 95 -3.39 -19.03 -12.93
CA ASN A 95 -3.20 -18.41 -14.23
C ASN A 95 -1.76 -17.88 -14.37
N ASP A 96 -0.91 -18.68 -15.00
CA ASP A 96 0.48 -18.32 -15.31
C ASP A 96 0.59 -17.21 -16.38
N ASP A 97 -0.50 -16.88 -17.09
CA ASP A 97 -0.51 -15.77 -18.06
C ASP A 97 -0.76 -14.42 -17.38
N LEU A 98 0.34 -13.77 -17.04
CA LEU A 98 0.40 -12.43 -16.46
C LEU A 98 0.55 -11.32 -17.53
N SER A 99 0.37 -11.62 -18.81
CA SER A 99 0.58 -10.65 -19.91
C SER A 99 -0.28 -9.38 -19.77
N ARG A 100 -1.41 -9.46 -19.05
CA ARG A 100 -2.32 -8.34 -18.78
C ARG A 100 -1.92 -7.46 -17.58
N GLU A 101 -0.91 -7.83 -16.81
CA GLU A 101 -0.45 -7.01 -15.68
C GLU A 101 0.01 -5.62 -16.13
N ALA A 102 0.55 -5.50 -17.34
CA ALA A 102 0.96 -4.22 -17.92
C ALA A 102 -0.20 -3.23 -18.10
N GLU A 103 -1.44 -3.70 -18.10
CA GLU A 103 -2.65 -2.86 -18.20
C GLU A 103 -3.10 -2.31 -16.84
N VAL A 104 -2.58 -2.86 -15.74
CA VAL A 104 -2.92 -2.46 -14.37
C VAL A 104 -1.99 -1.33 -13.92
N THR A 105 -2.56 -0.16 -13.63
CA THR A 105 -1.79 0.97 -13.09
C THR A 105 -1.26 0.66 -11.69
N GLN A 106 -0.03 1.06 -11.38
CA GLN A 106 0.55 0.84 -10.05
C GLN A 106 -0.07 1.73 -8.96
N TYR A 107 -0.53 2.93 -9.32
CA TYR A 107 -1.02 3.95 -8.39
C TYR A 107 -2.40 4.48 -8.79
N GLY A 108 -3.05 5.21 -7.88
CA GLY A 108 -4.33 5.90 -8.09
C GLY A 108 -5.56 5.12 -7.64
N TRP A 109 -5.38 4.01 -6.93
CA TRP A 109 -6.47 3.15 -6.43
C TRP A 109 -7.05 3.68 -5.13
N ILE A 110 -6.22 4.29 -4.28
CA ILE A 110 -6.68 4.96 -3.05
C ILE A 110 -7.68 6.08 -3.40
N GLU A 111 -7.35 6.96 -4.35
CA GLU A 111 -8.22 8.07 -4.76
C GLU A 111 -9.47 7.57 -5.48
N ARG A 112 -9.33 6.54 -6.32
CA ARG A 112 -10.45 5.93 -7.05
C ARG A 112 -11.48 5.32 -6.11
N THR A 113 -11.03 4.59 -5.10
CA THR A 113 -11.92 3.97 -4.11
C THR A 113 -12.57 5.03 -3.20
N ALA A 114 -11.84 6.08 -2.83
CA ALA A 114 -12.40 7.21 -2.10
C ALA A 114 -13.48 7.96 -2.91
N SER A 115 -13.27 8.14 -4.21
CA SER A 115 -14.22 8.81 -5.11
C SER A 115 -15.48 7.97 -5.33
N ASN A 116 -15.32 6.65 -5.54
CA ASN A 116 -16.43 5.71 -5.70
C ASN A 116 -17.29 5.58 -4.43
N GLY A 117 -16.69 5.67 -3.25
CA GLY A 117 -17.42 5.70 -1.97
C GLY A 117 -18.23 6.98 -1.75
N SER A 118 -17.85 8.09 -2.38
CA SER A 118 -18.53 9.38 -2.26
C SER A 118 -19.79 9.47 -3.15
N SER A 119 -19.80 8.78 -4.29
CA SER A 119 -20.96 8.73 -5.19
C SER A 119 -22.11 7.84 -4.70
N ALA A 120 -21.86 6.92 -3.75
CA ALA A 120 -22.89 6.02 -3.22
C ALA A 120 -23.82 6.67 -2.17
N SER A 121 -23.55 7.90 -1.73
CA SER A 121 -24.30 8.59 -0.66
C SER A 121 -25.30 9.63 -1.14
N VAL A 122 -25.58 9.71 -2.45
CA VAL A 122 -26.57 10.65 -3.02
C VAL A 122 -27.60 9.87 -3.83
N THR A 123 -28.59 9.28 -3.16
CA THR A 123 -29.93 9.10 -3.74
C THR A 123 -30.94 9.09 -2.59
N THR A 124 -31.86 10.04 -2.67
CA THR A 124 -32.98 10.35 -1.76
C THR A 124 -34.06 9.27 -1.77
#